data_AF-A0A315ZK01-F1
#
_entry.id   AF-A0A315ZK01-F1
#
_cell.length_a   1.000
_cell.length_b   1.000
_cell.length_c   1.000
_cell.angle_alpha   90.00
_cell.angle_beta   90.00
_cell.angle_gamma   90.00
#
_symmetry.space_group_name_H-M   'P 1'
#
loop_
_entity.id
_entity.type
_entity.pdbx_description
1 polymer ?
#
loop_
_entity_poly.entity_id
_entity_poly.type
_entity_poly.pdbx_seq_one_letter_code
_entity_poly.pdbx_strand_id
1 'polypeptide(L)'
;MARGPLRYAIFRAGPFLLVGLAVSASSERLKIDGSVALGALLLSHLAATNGRSFINSVKAGRVAANGILSNLATAFGLSALAYLILRYGERLSFLVPGLDEFVSALWTGLVAAVLAVLLQNFVRSDSDEVDLERLSRDIGPRLESYIDSCAWAHRLDPVLLRSILYAEVLNRPRWFRGIERAVGAFRSGGTYGIGQAGVTASASNESSIEAVAANYANVKVLRSRGAYGSLNAAALEALLERQNPSREFVKMAASIFSRLENRRAAFSSRRGIDDQAVVIVDRGLRVGAKWRIEGSCDQLVAGRLAIIGQVGAPAELTIQAAVLNGRRKWVALISLEEERVGFTVDSEPDFESGGTASPWLNAFMQAD
;
A
#
# COMPACT_ATOMS: atom_id res chain seq x y z
N MET A 1 13.92 -19.33 11.24
CA MET A 1 13.73 -20.21 10.06
C MET A 1 15.05 -20.91 9.74
N ALA A 2 15.07 -22.25 9.81
CA ALA A 2 16.27 -23.05 9.99
C ALA A 2 17.26 -23.02 8.80
N ARG A 3 18.55 -22.82 9.12
CA ARG A 3 19.71 -22.60 8.24
C ARG A 3 20.49 -23.92 8.05
N GLY A 4 20.17 -24.73 7.03
CA GLY A 4 20.85 -26.01 6.79
C GLY A 4 21.53 -26.10 5.41
N PRO A 5 22.74 -26.68 5.30
CA PRO A 5 23.47 -26.82 4.03
C PRO A 5 22.71 -27.68 3.01
N LEU A 6 21.94 -28.66 3.45
CA LEU A 6 21.11 -29.52 2.60
C LEU A 6 19.98 -28.75 1.90
N ARG A 7 19.27 -27.88 2.62
CA ARG A 7 18.21 -27.04 2.02
C ARG A 7 18.78 -26.07 0.98
N TYR A 8 19.96 -25.51 1.25
CA TYR A 8 20.66 -24.64 0.31
C TYR A 8 21.06 -25.39 -0.97
N ALA A 9 21.60 -26.61 -0.82
CA ALA A 9 21.93 -27.48 -1.95
C ALA A 9 20.69 -27.84 -2.77
N ILE A 10 19.59 -28.26 -2.13
CA ILE A 10 18.32 -28.59 -2.81
C ILE A 10 17.75 -27.37 -3.54
N PHE A 11 17.79 -26.19 -2.91
CA PHE A 11 17.26 -24.97 -3.52
C PHE A 11 18.04 -24.54 -4.76
N ARG A 12 19.36 -24.75 -4.80
CA ARG A 12 20.19 -24.44 -5.97
C ARG A 12 20.18 -25.52 -7.04
N ALA A 13 20.31 -26.78 -6.63
CA ALA A 13 20.45 -27.92 -7.53
C ALA A 13 19.10 -28.44 -8.05
N GLY A 14 18.03 -28.36 -7.26
CA GLY A 14 16.72 -28.92 -7.61
C GLY A 14 16.14 -28.33 -8.90
N PRO A 15 16.03 -27.00 -9.03
CA PRO A 15 15.55 -26.39 -10.28
C PRO A 15 16.43 -26.73 -11.48
N PHE A 16 17.75 -26.73 -11.29
CA PHE A 16 18.70 -27.07 -12.36
C PHE A 16 18.57 -28.54 -12.78
N LEU A 17 18.37 -29.46 -11.83
CA LEU A 17 18.17 -30.88 -12.10
C LEU A 17 16.91 -31.10 -12.94
N LEU A 18 15.79 -30.49 -12.54
CA LEU A 18 14.51 -30.63 -13.25
C LEU A 18 14.60 -30.08 -14.67
N VAL A 19 15.12 -28.86 -14.82
CA VAL A 19 15.26 -28.23 -16.14
C VAL A 19 16.30 -28.97 -16.98
N GLY A 20 17.40 -29.40 -16.39
CA GLY A 20 18.45 -30.14 -17.09
C GLY A 20 17.97 -31.50 -17.60
N LEU A 21 17.19 -32.25 -16.80
CA LEU A 21 16.55 -33.49 -17.27
C LEU A 21 15.58 -33.20 -18.42
N ALA A 22 14.77 -32.15 -18.32
CA ALA A 22 13.87 -31.74 -19.38
C ALA A 22 14.62 -31.36 -20.67
N VAL A 23 15.71 -30.59 -20.55
CA VAL A 23 16.56 -30.20 -21.68
C VAL A 23 17.24 -31.42 -22.30
N SER A 24 17.75 -32.35 -21.49
CA SER A 24 18.37 -33.58 -21.98
C SER A 24 17.39 -34.41 -22.79
N ALA A 25 16.22 -34.73 -22.23
CA ALA A 25 15.18 -35.50 -22.90
C ALA A 25 14.64 -34.80 -24.15
N SER A 26 14.54 -33.46 -24.12
CA SER A 26 14.09 -32.68 -25.28
C SER A 26 15.14 -32.61 -26.37
N SER A 27 16.43 -32.51 -26.01
CA SER A 27 17.54 -32.48 -26.98
C SER A 27 17.62 -33.76 -27.79
N GLU A 28 17.42 -34.91 -27.14
CA GLU A 28 17.38 -36.22 -27.78
C GLU A 28 16.20 -36.31 -28.77
N ARG A 29 15.01 -35.89 -28.36
CA ARG A 29 13.80 -35.85 -29.22
C ARG A 29 13.97 -34.93 -30.43
N LEU A 30 14.64 -33.79 -30.23
CA LEU A 30 14.90 -32.80 -31.29
C LEU A 30 16.16 -33.10 -32.11
N LYS A 31 16.88 -34.20 -31.82
CA LYS A 31 18.16 -34.57 -32.45
C LYS A 31 19.23 -33.47 -32.35
N ILE A 32 19.20 -32.71 -31.27
CA ILE A 32 20.21 -31.71 -30.91
C ILE A 32 21.23 -32.39 -29.99
N ASP A 33 22.51 -32.03 -30.10
CA ASP A 33 23.54 -32.51 -29.19
C ASP A 33 23.23 -32.05 -27.75
N GLY A 34 22.90 -33.01 -26.88
CA GLY A 34 22.54 -32.76 -25.49
C GLY A 34 23.66 -32.12 -24.67
N SER A 35 24.94 -32.34 -25.06
CA SER A 35 26.08 -31.71 -24.40
C SER A 35 26.12 -30.20 -24.63
N VAL A 36 25.77 -29.75 -25.83
CA VAL A 36 25.68 -28.33 -26.18
C VAL A 36 24.51 -27.68 -25.46
N ALA A 37 23.34 -28.32 -25.46
CA ALA A 37 22.14 -27.79 -24.81
C ALA A 37 22.32 -27.66 -23.27
N LEU A 38 22.86 -28.69 -22.62
CA LEU A 38 23.15 -28.66 -21.18
C LEU A 38 24.31 -27.71 -20.84
N GLY A 39 25.32 -27.60 -21.70
CA GLY A 39 26.39 -26.61 -21.55
C GLY A 39 25.86 -25.18 -21.56
N ALA A 40 24.99 -24.85 -22.51
CA ALA A 40 24.34 -23.54 -22.59
C ALA A 40 23.47 -23.24 -21.35
N LEU A 41 22.72 -24.24 -20.86
CA LEU A 41 21.93 -24.13 -19.63
C LEU A 41 22.82 -23.87 -18.41
N LEU A 42 23.89 -24.65 -18.25
CA LEU A 42 24.85 -24.52 -17.14
C LEU A 42 25.48 -23.13 -17.12
N LEU A 43 26.00 -22.67 -18.26
CA LEU A 43 26.64 -21.36 -18.37
C LEU A 43 25.67 -20.23 -18.05
N SER A 44 24.45 -20.30 -18.59
CA SER A 44 23.40 -19.32 -18.33
C SER A 44 22.99 -19.29 -16.86
N HIS A 45 22.85 -20.46 -16.22
CA HIS A 45 22.53 -20.56 -14.80
C HIS A 45 23.66 -20.01 -13.90
N LEU A 46 24.93 -20.34 -14.20
CA LEU A 46 26.09 -19.82 -13.47
C LEU A 46 26.24 -18.31 -13.63
N ALA A 47 26.00 -17.77 -14.83
CA ALA A 47 26.01 -16.33 -15.06
C ALA A 47 24.93 -15.60 -14.24
N ALA A 48 23.70 -16.14 -14.23
CA ALA A 48 22.58 -15.55 -13.51
C ALA A 48 22.76 -15.61 -11.98
N THR A 49 23.29 -16.72 -11.46
CA THR A 49 23.38 -16.97 -10.01
C THR A 49 24.70 -16.48 -9.39
N ASN A 50 25.83 -16.84 -9.99
CA ASN A 50 27.16 -16.50 -9.47
C ASN A 50 27.69 -15.20 -10.07
N GLY A 51 27.47 -14.97 -11.38
CA GLY A 51 27.94 -13.77 -12.06
C GLY A 51 27.35 -12.48 -11.47
N ARG A 52 26.04 -12.46 -11.23
CA ARG A 52 25.37 -11.30 -10.61
C ARG A 52 25.84 -11.04 -9.19
N SER A 53 26.06 -12.09 -8.39
CA SER A 53 26.60 -11.96 -7.03
C SER A 53 28.04 -11.42 -7.05
N PHE A 54 28.87 -11.92 -7.95
CA PHE A 54 30.26 -11.48 -8.10
C PHE A 54 30.35 -10.02 -8.52
N ILE A 55 29.59 -9.60 -9.54
CA ILE A 55 29.54 -8.21 -10.00
C ILE A 55 29.12 -7.26 -8.86
N ASN A 56 28.12 -7.65 -8.07
CA ASN A 56 27.66 -6.84 -6.95
C ASN A 56 28.71 -6.76 -5.82
N SER A 57 29.42 -7.85 -5.52
CA SER A 57 30.50 -7.87 -4.54
C SER A 57 31.71 -7.02 -4.95
N VAL A 58 32.09 -7.09 -6.23
CA VAL A 58 33.18 -6.27 -6.80
C VAL A 58 32.79 -4.79 -6.77
N LYS A 59 31.59 -4.43 -7.22
CA LYS A 59 31.08 -3.04 -7.18
C LYS A 59 31.01 -2.48 -5.76
N ALA A 60 30.75 -3.32 -4.77
CA ALA A 60 30.70 -2.93 -3.37
C ALA A 60 32.07 -2.92 -2.66
N GLY A 61 33.16 -3.27 -3.36
CA GLY A 61 34.51 -3.38 -2.77
C GLY A 61 34.65 -4.49 -1.72
N ARG A 62 33.71 -5.46 -1.70
CA ARG A 62 33.63 -6.50 -0.67
C ARG A 62 33.71 -7.87 -1.32
N VAL A 63 34.92 -8.25 -1.74
CA VAL A 63 35.21 -9.61 -2.20
C VAL A 63 35.78 -10.40 -1.02
N ALA A 64 34.93 -11.17 -0.35
CA ALA A 64 35.36 -12.06 0.73
C ALA A 64 35.76 -13.43 0.18
N ALA A 65 36.86 -14.00 0.69
CA ALA A 65 37.35 -15.34 0.30
C ALA A 65 36.28 -16.43 0.43
N ASN A 66 35.44 -16.36 1.46
CA ASN A 66 34.32 -17.28 1.69
C ASN A 66 33.26 -17.20 0.58
N GLY A 67 33.04 -16.02 -0.01
CA GLY A 67 32.11 -15.84 -1.13
C GLY A 67 32.63 -16.47 -2.42
N ILE A 68 33.94 -16.35 -2.68
CA ILE A 68 34.58 -17.01 -3.83
C ILE A 68 34.50 -18.54 -3.67
N LEU A 69 34.84 -19.06 -2.49
CA LEU A 69 34.81 -20.50 -2.22
C LEU A 69 33.39 -21.07 -2.39
N SER A 70 32.36 -20.38 -1.90
CA SER A 70 30.96 -20.79 -2.08
C SER A 70 30.53 -20.80 -3.54
N ASN A 71 30.99 -19.84 -4.35
CA ASN A 71 30.68 -19.77 -5.78
C ASN A 71 31.37 -20.89 -6.55
N LEU A 72 32.64 -21.18 -6.24
CA LEU A 72 33.38 -22.30 -6.82
C LEU A 72 32.75 -23.65 -6.45
N ALA A 73 32.40 -23.84 -5.19
CA ALA A 73 31.71 -25.06 -4.73
C ALA A 73 30.37 -25.26 -5.45
N THR A 74 29.61 -24.17 -5.67
CA THR A 74 28.36 -24.23 -6.42
C THR A 74 28.60 -24.54 -7.89
N ALA A 75 29.58 -23.90 -8.52
CA ALA A 75 29.91 -24.14 -9.92
C ALA A 75 30.33 -25.60 -10.14
N PHE A 76 31.22 -26.11 -9.27
CA PHE A 76 31.63 -27.51 -9.30
C PHE A 76 30.44 -28.46 -9.10
N GLY A 77 29.58 -28.20 -8.11
CA GLY A 77 28.40 -29.01 -7.85
C GLY A 77 27.42 -29.06 -9.03
N LEU A 78 27.16 -27.92 -9.67
CA LEU A 78 26.29 -27.85 -10.85
C LEU A 78 26.92 -28.52 -12.08
N SER A 79 28.24 -28.40 -12.28
CA SER A 79 28.95 -29.09 -13.36
C SER A 79 28.91 -30.61 -13.18
N ALA A 80 29.13 -31.10 -11.95
CA ALA A 80 29.01 -32.52 -11.62
C ALA A 80 27.58 -33.01 -11.87
N LEU A 81 26.57 -32.22 -11.51
CA LEU A 81 25.17 -32.54 -11.75
C LEU A 81 24.83 -32.57 -13.25
N ALA A 82 25.33 -31.60 -14.04
CA ALA A 82 25.17 -31.59 -15.49
C ALA A 82 25.80 -32.84 -16.14
N TYR A 83 26.97 -33.26 -15.67
CA TYR A 83 27.61 -34.50 -16.10
C TYR A 83 26.76 -35.74 -15.78
N LEU A 84 26.18 -35.81 -14.57
CA LEU A 84 25.27 -36.90 -14.20
C LEU A 84 24.02 -36.93 -15.08
N ILE A 85 23.45 -35.77 -15.39
CA ILE A 85 22.30 -35.66 -16.31
C ILE A 85 22.69 -36.14 -17.71
N LEU A 86 23.86 -35.74 -18.24
CA LEU A 86 24.33 -36.22 -19.54
C LEU A 86 24.51 -37.75 -19.57
N ARG A 87 25.02 -38.32 -18.47
CA ARG A 87 25.33 -39.75 -18.41
C ARG A 87 24.11 -40.64 -18.16
N TYR A 88 23.14 -40.16 -17.40
CA TYR A 88 22.00 -40.95 -16.91
C TYR A 88 20.63 -40.41 -17.33
N GLY A 89 20.59 -39.28 -18.04
CA GLY A 89 19.36 -38.60 -18.45
C GLY A 89 18.43 -39.46 -19.29
N GLU A 90 18.98 -40.28 -20.19
CA GLU A 90 18.20 -41.25 -20.99
C GLU A 90 17.42 -42.22 -20.10
N ARG A 91 18.06 -42.73 -19.03
CA ARG A 91 17.41 -43.65 -18.07
C ARG A 91 16.36 -42.97 -17.21
N LEU A 92 16.46 -41.65 -17.06
CA LEU A 92 15.53 -40.82 -16.30
C LEU A 92 14.50 -40.12 -17.21
N SER A 93 14.53 -40.37 -18.52
CA SER A 93 13.63 -39.76 -19.49
C SER A 93 12.16 -40.09 -19.22
N PHE A 94 11.86 -41.22 -18.57
CA PHE A 94 10.50 -41.59 -18.15
C PHE A 94 9.88 -40.61 -17.15
N LEU A 95 10.70 -39.84 -16.42
CA LEU A 95 10.22 -38.79 -15.50
C LEU A 95 9.85 -37.50 -16.24
N VAL A 96 10.27 -37.35 -17.50
CA VAL A 96 10.04 -36.15 -18.30
C VAL A 96 8.93 -36.41 -19.31
N PRO A 97 7.75 -35.77 -19.16
CA PRO A 97 6.64 -35.95 -20.08
C PRO A 97 7.02 -35.56 -21.52
N GLY A 98 6.19 -35.96 -22.49
CA GLY A 98 6.32 -35.53 -23.89
C GLY A 98 6.40 -34.00 -23.99
N LEU A 99 7.04 -33.46 -25.04
CA LEU A 99 7.06 -32.00 -25.26
C LEU A 99 5.62 -31.46 -25.39
N ASP A 100 4.77 -32.17 -26.12
CA ASP A 100 3.36 -31.81 -26.31
C ASP A 100 2.57 -31.90 -25.00
N GLU A 101 2.82 -32.94 -24.20
CA GLU A 101 2.22 -33.10 -22.87
C GLU A 101 2.66 -32.01 -21.89
N PHE A 102 3.94 -31.64 -21.92
CA PHE A 102 4.48 -30.58 -21.09
C PHE A 102 3.86 -29.22 -21.43
N VAL A 103 3.79 -28.88 -22.72
CA VAL A 103 3.17 -27.63 -23.19
C VAL A 103 1.68 -27.62 -22.86
N SER A 104 0.99 -28.74 -23.05
CA SER A 104 -0.43 -28.89 -22.70
C SER A 104 -0.68 -28.71 -21.20
N ALA A 105 0.12 -29.35 -20.35
CA ALA A 105 0.03 -29.22 -18.90
C ALA A 105 0.34 -27.79 -18.42
N LEU A 106 1.35 -27.14 -19.01
CA LEU A 106 1.71 -25.76 -18.71
C LEU A 106 0.56 -24.81 -19.06
N TRP A 107 -0.02 -24.95 -20.24
CA TRP A 107 -1.13 -24.11 -20.69
C TRP A 107 -2.38 -24.34 -19.83
N THR A 108 -2.70 -25.61 -19.53
CA THR A 108 -3.81 -25.99 -18.66
C THR A 108 -3.65 -25.40 -17.27
N GLY A 109 -2.45 -25.53 -16.67
CA GLY A 109 -2.16 -24.97 -15.35
C GLY A 109 -2.25 -23.45 -15.33
N LEU A 110 -1.76 -22.77 -16.37
CA LEU A 110 -1.87 -21.32 -16.50
C LEU A 110 -3.33 -20.87 -16.58
N VAL A 111 -4.13 -21.50 -17.45
CA VAL A 111 -5.56 -21.17 -17.60
C VAL A 111 -6.30 -21.45 -16.29
N ALA A 112 -6.05 -22.59 -15.64
CA ALA A 112 -6.65 -22.92 -14.36
C ALA A 112 -6.28 -21.91 -13.26
N ALA A 113 -5.02 -21.47 -13.20
CA ALA A 113 -4.57 -20.46 -12.24
C ALA A 113 -5.24 -19.10 -12.50
N VAL A 114 -5.33 -18.66 -13.76
CA VAL A 114 -6.03 -17.43 -14.14
C VAL A 114 -7.51 -17.52 -13.76
N LEU A 115 -8.18 -18.61 -14.11
CA LEU A 115 -9.59 -18.84 -13.75
C LEU A 115 -9.79 -18.87 -12.23
N ALA A 116 -8.90 -19.51 -11.47
CA ALA A 116 -8.96 -19.54 -10.02
C ALA A 116 -8.82 -18.13 -9.41
N VAL A 117 -7.90 -17.31 -9.93
CA VAL A 117 -7.76 -15.90 -9.51
C VAL A 117 -9.00 -15.09 -9.87
N LEU A 118 -9.53 -15.26 -11.09
CA LEU A 118 -10.75 -14.56 -11.51
C LEU A 118 -11.94 -14.96 -10.63
N LEU A 119 -12.16 -16.25 -10.40
CA LEU A 119 -13.21 -16.77 -9.51
C LEU A 119 -13.03 -16.26 -8.08
N GLN A 120 -11.81 -16.25 -7.57
CA GLN A 120 -11.52 -15.72 -6.23
C GLN A 120 -11.85 -14.23 -6.14
N ASN A 121 -11.58 -13.45 -7.19
CA ASN A 121 -11.93 -12.03 -7.24
C ASN A 121 -13.45 -11.83 -7.35
N PHE A 122 -14.16 -12.64 -8.14
CA PHE A 122 -15.62 -12.60 -8.22
C PHE A 122 -16.29 -12.96 -6.89
N VAL A 123 -15.80 -14.00 -6.20
CA VAL A 123 -16.35 -14.45 -4.91
C VAL A 123 -16.06 -13.48 -3.77
N ARG A 124 -14.93 -12.75 -3.81
CA ARG A 124 -14.58 -11.75 -2.78
C ARG A 124 -15.27 -10.40 -2.96
N SER A 125 -15.79 -10.12 -4.16
CA SER A 125 -16.43 -8.86 -4.52
C SER A 125 -17.63 -8.46 -3.63
N ASP A 126 -18.24 -9.40 -2.91
CA ASP A 126 -19.41 -9.13 -2.04
C ASP A 126 -19.06 -8.87 -0.56
N SER A 127 -17.80 -9.06 -0.14
CA SER A 127 -17.39 -8.86 1.26
C SER A 127 -16.19 -7.92 1.43
N ASP A 128 -15.82 -7.15 0.41
CA ASP A 128 -14.59 -6.35 0.44
C ASP A 128 -14.74 -5.13 1.37
N GLU A 129 -14.49 -5.40 2.65
CA GLU A 129 -14.14 -4.39 3.61
C GLU A 129 -12.78 -3.79 3.20
N VAL A 130 -12.82 -2.67 2.48
CA VAL A 130 -11.63 -1.90 2.12
C VAL A 130 -10.80 -1.59 3.37
N ASP A 131 -9.64 -2.24 3.49
CA ASP A 131 -8.65 -2.02 4.55
C ASP A 131 -7.92 -0.69 4.32
N LEU A 132 -8.46 0.35 4.93
CA LEU A 132 -7.93 1.72 4.86
C LEU A 132 -6.51 1.82 5.44
N GLU A 133 -6.12 0.96 6.37
CA GLU A 133 -4.79 1.00 7.00
C GLU A 133 -3.72 0.42 6.11
N ARG A 134 -4.06 -0.65 5.38
CA ARG A 134 -3.20 -1.16 4.32
C ARG A 134 -3.02 -0.14 3.21
N LEU A 135 -4.09 0.54 2.79
CA LEU A 135 -4.03 1.63 1.82
C LEU A 135 -3.14 2.78 2.27
N SER A 136 -3.32 3.24 3.51
CA SER A 136 -2.50 4.31 4.08
C SER A 136 -1.02 3.91 4.16
N ARG A 137 -0.71 2.67 4.57
CA ARG A 137 0.65 2.11 4.53
C ARG A 137 1.22 2.03 3.12
N ASP A 138 0.41 1.67 2.14
CA ASP A 138 0.80 1.60 0.74
C ASP A 138 1.06 2.99 0.12
N ILE A 139 0.37 4.04 0.57
CA ILE A 139 0.65 5.42 0.14
C ILE A 139 1.90 5.96 0.85
N GLY A 140 2.03 5.66 2.14
CA GLY A 140 3.17 6.03 2.97
C GLY A 140 3.00 7.39 3.66
N PRO A 141 3.64 7.58 4.83
CA PRO A 141 3.35 8.71 5.74
C PRO A 141 3.69 10.08 5.15
N ARG A 142 4.69 10.16 4.26
CA ARG A 142 5.07 11.43 3.62
C ARG A 142 3.97 11.95 2.69
N LEU A 143 3.40 11.06 1.88
CA LEU A 143 2.32 11.41 0.95
C LEU A 143 1.01 11.67 1.68
N GLU A 144 0.72 10.91 2.75
CA GLU A 144 -0.43 11.18 3.62
C GLU A 144 -0.43 12.60 4.21
N SER A 145 0.71 13.02 4.77
CA SER A 145 0.87 14.39 5.28
C SER A 145 0.77 15.44 4.18
N TYR A 146 1.23 15.10 2.97
CA TYR A 146 1.13 15.98 1.81
C TYR A 146 -0.32 16.11 1.31
N ILE A 147 -1.11 15.04 1.32
CA ILE A 147 -2.55 15.07 0.98
C ILE A 147 -3.30 16.03 1.90
N ASP A 148 -3.10 15.90 3.21
CA ASP A 148 -3.72 16.81 4.20
C ASP A 148 -3.31 18.26 3.93
N SER A 149 -2.00 18.49 3.73
CA SER A 149 -1.46 19.83 3.41
C SER A 149 -2.11 20.40 2.15
N CYS A 150 -2.20 19.60 1.09
CA CYS A 150 -2.76 20.01 -0.18
C CYS A 150 -4.26 20.30 -0.10
N ALA A 151 -5.04 19.44 0.59
CA ALA A 151 -6.45 19.69 0.84
C ALA A 151 -6.67 21.04 1.54
N TRP A 152 -5.87 21.34 2.57
CA TRP A 152 -5.95 22.61 3.28
C TRP A 152 -5.57 23.81 2.40
N ALA A 153 -4.52 23.69 1.57
CA ALA A 153 -4.11 24.75 0.64
C ALA A 153 -5.26 25.17 -0.29
N HIS A 154 -6.03 24.18 -0.76
CA HIS A 154 -7.13 24.37 -1.69
C HIS A 154 -8.50 24.55 -1.01
N ARG A 155 -8.54 24.68 0.32
CA ARG A 155 -9.78 24.78 1.12
C ARG A 155 -10.77 23.64 0.83
N LEU A 156 -10.23 22.47 0.52
CA LEU A 156 -10.94 21.23 0.22
C LEU A 156 -11.05 20.38 1.48
N ASP A 157 -12.10 19.58 1.59
CA ASP A 157 -12.23 18.58 2.64
C ASP A 157 -11.16 17.47 2.50
N PRO A 158 -10.28 17.29 3.50
CA PRO A 158 -9.23 16.27 3.43
C PRO A 158 -9.79 14.84 3.29
N VAL A 159 -10.98 14.56 3.82
CA VAL A 159 -11.62 13.24 3.68
C VAL A 159 -12.10 13.02 2.24
N LEU A 160 -12.61 14.07 1.58
CA LEU A 160 -12.99 13.99 0.17
C LEU A 160 -11.75 13.70 -0.68
N LEU A 161 -10.67 14.47 -0.50
CA LEU A 161 -9.44 14.27 -1.26
C LEU A 161 -8.85 12.86 -1.04
N ARG A 162 -8.77 12.39 0.21
CA ARG A 162 -8.31 11.02 0.51
C ARG A 162 -9.18 9.97 -0.15
N SER A 163 -10.50 10.12 -0.11
CA SER A 163 -11.42 9.13 -0.68
C SER A 163 -11.23 8.96 -2.19
N ILE A 164 -11.04 10.07 -2.91
CA ILE A 164 -10.75 10.09 -4.34
C ILE A 164 -9.42 9.38 -4.61
N LEU A 165 -8.35 9.80 -3.93
CA LEU A 165 -7.01 9.25 -4.16
C LEU A 165 -6.91 7.76 -3.79
N TYR A 166 -7.57 7.33 -2.71
CA TYR A 166 -7.59 5.93 -2.32
C TYR A 166 -8.34 5.07 -3.33
N ALA A 167 -9.48 5.55 -3.83
CA ALA A 167 -10.23 4.86 -4.90
C ALA A 167 -9.40 4.75 -6.18
N GLU A 168 -8.62 5.78 -6.54
CA GLU A 168 -7.71 5.72 -7.69
C GLU A 168 -6.57 4.72 -7.48
N VAL A 169 -6.00 4.66 -6.28
CA VAL A 169 -4.95 3.68 -5.93
C VAL A 169 -5.47 2.24 -6.02
N LEU A 170 -6.70 1.99 -5.57
CA LEU A 170 -7.33 0.67 -5.65
C LEU A 170 -7.62 0.25 -7.10
N ASN A 171 -8.14 1.17 -7.92
CA ASN A 171 -8.42 0.90 -9.32
C ASN A 171 -7.15 0.81 -10.20
N ARG A 172 -5.97 1.22 -9.69
CA ARG A 172 -4.67 1.14 -10.41
C ARG A 172 -3.57 0.49 -9.55
N PRO A 173 -3.52 -0.85 -9.50
CA PRO A 173 -2.49 -1.60 -8.77
C PRO A 173 -1.06 -1.16 -9.14
N ARG A 174 -0.15 -1.18 -8.16
CA ARG A 174 1.25 -0.71 -8.32
C ARG A 174 2.00 -1.36 -9.50
N TRP A 175 1.69 -2.61 -9.84
CA TRP A 175 2.32 -3.32 -10.97
C TRP A 175 1.88 -2.74 -12.32
N PHE A 176 0.62 -2.30 -12.45
CA PHE A 176 0.10 -1.66 -13.65
C PHE A 176 0.74 -0.28 -13.86
N ARG A 177 0.96 0.49 -12.77
CA ARG A 177 1.74 1.75 -12.81
C ARG A 177 3.19 1.52 -13.27
N GLY A 178 3.77 0.37 -12.94
CA GLY A 178 5.11 -0.02 -13.42
C GLY A 178 5.13 -0.26 -14.93
N ILE A 179 4.10 -0.91 -15.46
CA ILE A 179 3.93 -1.14 -16.91
C ILE A 179 3.65 0.19 -17.63
N GLU A 180 2.79 1.06 -17.09
CA GLU A 180 2.52 2.38 -17.69
C GLU A 180 3.78 3.26 -17.75
N ARG A 181 4.67 3.22 -16.74
CA ARG A 181 5.96 3.92 -16.82
C ARG A 181 6.89 3.32 -17.87
N ALA A 182 6.91 2.00 -18.01
CA ALA A 182 7.73 1.32 -18.99
C ALA A 182 7.24 1.55 -20.43
N VAL A 183 5.92 1.60 -20.64
CA VAL A 183 5.27 1.85 -21.94
C VAL A 183 5.21 3.34 -22.27
N GLY A 184 5.03 4.21 -21.26
CA GLY A 184 4.99 5.66 -21.39
C GLY A 184 6.33 6.28 -21.79
N ALA A 185 7.45 5.62 -21.47
CA ALA A 185 8.77 5.97 -22.01
C ALA A 185 8.84 5.85 -23.55
N PHE A 186 7.90 5.14 -24.18
CA PHE A 186 7.84 4.90 -25.63
C PHE A 186 6.69 5.63 -26.35
N ARG A 187 5.74 6.29 -25.67
CA ARG A 187 4.68 7.10 -26.31
C ARG A 187 4.44 8.43 -25.59
N SER A 188 4.59 9.53 -26.34
CA SER A 188 4.38 10.92 -25.92
C SER A 188 2.89 11.30 -25.81
N GLY A 189 2.13 10.63 -24.94
CA GLY A 189 0.74 10.97 -24.68
C GLY A 189 0.05 9.97 -23.75
N GLY A 190 -0.03 10.30 -22.47
CA GLY A 190 -0.74 9.54 -21.44
C GLY A 190 -0.92 10.36 -20.16
N THR A 191 -1.94 10.03 -19.38
CA THR A 191 -2.16 10.57 -18.02
C THR A 191 -1.35 9.75 -17.03
N TYR A 192 -0.43 10.38 -16.30
CA TYR A 192 0.45 9.70 -15.35
C TYR A 192 0.25 10.25 -13.93
N GLY A 193 0.36 9.37 -12.92
CA GLY A 193 0.26 9.74 -11.50
C GLY A 193 -0.94 9.11 -10.79
N ILE A 194 -1.03 9.35 -9.48
CA ILE A 194 -2.11 8.80 -8.62
C ILE A 194 -3.46 9.45 -8.94
N GLY A 195 -3.45 10.73 -9.36
CA GLY A 195 -4.59 11.63 -9.51
C GLY A 195 -5.21 11.80 -10.90
N GLN A 196 -4.67 11.15 -11.94
CA GLN A 196 -5.13 11.23 -13.34
C GLN A 196 -5.49 12.61 -13.95
N ALA A 197 -5.17 13.73 -13.31
CA ALA A 197 -5.26 15.03 -13.96
C ALA A 197 -4.26 15.08 -15.12
N GLY A 198 -4.71 15.52 -16.29
CA GLY A 198 -3.93 15.51 -17.54
C GLY A 198 -2.63 16.31 -17.45
N VAL A 199 -1.57 15.68 -16.95
CA VAL A 199 -0.22 16.25 -16.88
C VAL A 199 0.75 15.33 -17.61
N THR A 200 1.57 15.94 -18.45
CA THR A 200 2.55 15.32 -19.34
C THR A 200 3.60 14.50 -18.59
N ALA A 201 3.75 13.22 -18.99
CA ALA A 201 4.89 12.29 -18.95
C ALA A 201 5.84 12.16 -17.73
N SER A 202 5.78 13.02 -16.72
CA SER A 202 6.64 12.94 -15.52
C SER A 202 6.06 13.70 -14.33
N ALA A 203 4.77 13.52 -14.06
CA ALA A 203 4.14 14.07 -12.87
C ALA A 203 4.59 13.26 -11.63
N SER A 204 5.26 13.92 -10.68
CA SER A 204 5.49 13.36 -9.34
C SER A 204 4.13 13.06 -8.69
N ASN A 205 4.08 12.11 -7.74
CA ASN A 205 2.83 11.79 -7.04
C ASN A 205 2.22 13.04 -6.39
N GLU A 206 3.07 13.93 -5.90
CA GLU A 206 2.74 15.23 -5.33
C GLU A 206 2.04 16.14 -6.34
N SER A 207 2.59 16.32 -7.54
CA SER A 207 1.96 17.15 -8.59
C SER A 207 0.60 16.61 -9.05
N SER A 208 0.42 15.29 -8.99
CA SER A 208 -0.83 14.63 -9.33
C SER A 208 -1.90 14.85 -8.25
N ILE A 209 -1.51 14.81 -6.97
CA ILE A 209 -2.37 15.15 -5.83
C ILE A 209 -2.81 16.61 -5.91
N GLU A 210 -1.87 17.52 -6.20
CA GLU A 210 -2.14 18.95 -6.32
C GLU A 210 -3.12 19.26 -7.45
N ALA A 211 -2.98 18.59 -8.58
CA ALA A 211 -3.91 18.76 -9.70
C ALA A 211 -5.33 18.26 -9.38
N VAL A 212 -5.47 17.16 -8.63
CA VAL A 212 -6.79 16.72 -8.12
C VAL A 212 -7.34 17.75 -7.12
N ALA A 213 -6.53 18.18 -6.16
CA ALA A 213 -6.97 19.16 -5.16
C ALA A 213 -7.42 20.48 -5.80
N ALA A 214 -6.72 20.94 -6.85
CA ALA A 214 -7.09 22.12 -7.61
C ALA A 214 -8.46 22.00 -8.30
N ASN A 215 -8.77 20.84 -8.88
CA ASN A 215 -10.08 20.58 -9.51
C ASN A 215 -11.25 20.62 -8.52
N TYR A 216 -10.97 20.33 -7.24
CA TYR A 216 -11.93 20.35 -6.14
C TYR A 216 -11.74 21.55 -5.21
N ALA A 217 -11.01 22.59 -5.63
CA ALA A 217 -10.74 23.74 -4.77
C ALA A 217 -12.05 24.38 -4.28
N ASN A 218 -12.11 24.67 -2.98
CA ASN A 218 -13.28 25.20 -2.27
C ASN A 218 -14.51 24.28 -2.23
N VAL A 219 -14.42 23.03 -2.70
CA VAL A 219 -15.51 22.06 -2.57
C VAL A 219 -15.58 21.59 -1.12
N LYS A 220 -16.75 21.76 -0.51
CA LYS A 220 -17.07 21.29 0.84
C LYS A 220 -18.24 20.31 0.77
N VAL A 221 -18.07 19.14 1.37
CA VAL A 221 -19.15 18.18 1.51
C VAL A 221 -20.07 18.66 2.63
N LEU A 222 -21.31 18.99 2.27
CA LEU A 222 -22.33 19.43 3.24
C LEU A 222 -22.72 18.25 4.13
N ARG A 223 -22.43 18.39 5.42
CA ARG A 223 -22.81 17.44 6.48
C ARG A 223 -24.06 17.97 7.16
N SER A 224 -25.16 17.21 7.13
CA SER A 224 -26.39 17.63 7.82
C SER A 224 -26.22 17.45 9.34
N ARG A 225 -26.51 18.51 10.11
CA ARG A 225 -26.39 18.56 11.57
C ARG A 225 -27.67 17.98 12.19
N GLY A 226 -27.80 16.66 12.24
CA GLY A 226 -28.92 15.96 12.88
C GLY A 226 -28.45 14.73 13.64
N ALA A 227 -29.24 14.25 14.62
CA ALA A 227 -28.94 13.12 15.52
C ALA A 227 -28.61 11.79 14.80
N TYR A 228 -28.90 11.71 13.50
CA TYR A 228 -28.44 10.69 12.57
C TYR A 228 -27.90 11.40 11.32
N GLY A 229 -26.72 12.01 11.42
CA GLY A 229 -26.11 12.82 10.37
C GLY A 229 -25.91 12.03 9.07
N SER A 230 -26.94 11.94 8.24
CA SER A 230 -26.85 11.31 6.93
C SER A 230 -26.22 12.31 5.96
N LEU A 231 -25.12 11.91 5.31
CA LEU A 231 -24.64 12.63 4.15
C LEU A 231 -25.74 12.74 3.11
N ASN A 232 -25.73 13.87 2.39
CA ASN A 232 -26.41 13.91 1.10
C ASN A 232 -25.61 13.04 0.12
N ALA A 233 -25.88 11.74 0.13
CA ALA A 233 -25.18 10.74 -0.68
C ALA A 233 -25.20 11.12 -2.17
N ALA A 234 -26.33 11.61 -2.68
CA ALA A 234 -26.47 12.06 -4.06
C ALA A 234 -25.54 13.25 -4.39
N ALA A 235 -25.37 14.20 -3.47
CA ALA A 235 -24.45 15.32 -3.67
C ALA A 235 -22.98 14.87 -3.63
N LEU A 236 -22.63 13.90 -2.77
CA LEU A 236 -21.28 13.31 -2.74
C LEU A 236 -21.00 12.53 -4.03
N GLU A 237 -21.93 11.70 -4.48
CA GLU A 237 -21.79 10.93 -5.72
C GLU A 237 -21.62 11.85 -6.92
N ALA A 238 -22.43 12.90 -7.05
CA ALA A 238 -22.30 13.90 -8.11
C ALA A 238 -20.96 14.65 -8.08
N LEU A 239 -20.35 14.83 -6.90
CA LEU A 239 -18.99 15.38 -6.78
C LEU A 239 -17.96 14.36 -7.30
N LEU A 240 -18.06 13.10 -6.91
CA LEU A 240 -17.12 12.04 -7.30
C LEU A 240 -17.18 11.72 -8.80
N GLU A 241 -18.37 11.81 -9.40
CA GLU A 241 -18.58 11.65 -10.85
C GLU A 241 -17.78 12.65 -11.68
N ARG A 242 -17.47 13.84 -11.13
CA ARG A 242 -16.62 14.84 -11.80
C ARG A 242 -15.19 14.34 -12.01
N GLN A 243 -14.68 13.49 -11.11
CA GLN A 243 -13.35 12.88 -11.29
C GLN A 243 -13.43 11.73 -12.28
N ASN A 244 -14.39 10.83 -12.07
CA ASN A 244 -14.55 9.65 -12.90
C ASN A 244 -16.02 9.20 -12.90
N PRO A 245 -16.68 9.20 -14.07
CA PRO A 245 -18.10 8.84 -14.18
C PRO A 245 -18.36 7.33 -14.04
N SER A 246 -17.33 6.50 -13.83
CA SER A 246 -17.50 5.07 -13.58
C SER A 246 -18.28 4.83 -12.30
N ARG A 247 -19.41 4.13 -12.41
CA ARG A 247 -20.25 3.75 -11.27
C ARG A 247 -19.48 3.00 -10.19
N GLU A 248 -18.54 2.14 -10.58
CA GLU A 248 -17.71 1.39 -9.64
C GLU A 248 -16.73 2.30 -8.89
N PHE A 249 -16.15 3.30 -9.58
CA PHE A 249 -15.33 4.30 -8.92
C PHE A 249 -16.13 5.12 -7.92
N VAL A 250 -17.30 5.62 -8.33
CA VAL A 250 -18.16 6.46 -7.49
C VAL A 250 -18.60 5.71 -6.23
N LYS A 251 -19.08 4.47 -6.38
CA LYS A 251 -19.44 3.60 -5.24
C LYS A 251 -18.25 3.36 -4.31
N MET A 252 -17.08 3.05 -4.87
CA MET A 252 -15.87 2.78 -4.09
C MET A 252 -15.41 4.02 -3.32
N ALA A 253 -15.33 5.17 -3.99
CA ALA A 253 -14.92 6.43 -3.37
C ALA A 253 -15.94 6.89 -2.31
N ALA A 254 -17.25 6.75 -2.54
CA ALA A 254 -18.28 7.06 -1.56
C ALA A 254 -18.23 6.13 -0.33
N SER A 255 -17.95 4.84 -0.54
CA SER A 255 -17.74 3.86 0.54
C SER A 255 -16.50 4.22 1.37
N ILE A 256 -15.38 4.56 0.72
CA ILE A 256 -14.14 5.00 1.39
C ILE A 256 -14.39 6.30 2.16
N PHE A 257 -15.08 7.27 1.56
CA PHE A 257 -15.44 8.54 2.20
C PHE A 257 -16.21 8.29 3.50
N SER A 258 -17.28 7.49 3.42
CA SER A 258 -18.12 7.16 4.57
C SER A 258 -17.32 6.48 5.70
N ARG A 259 -16.39 5.59 5.34
CA ARG A 259 -15.51 4.92 6.32
C ARG A 259 -14.51 5.87 6.95
N LEU A 260 -13.87 6.73 6.16
CA LEU A 260 -12.94 7.74 6.67
C LEU A 260 -13.65 8.76 7.56
N GLU A 261 -14.90 9.09 7.25
CA GLU A 261 -15.71 9.95 8.09
C GLU A 261 -16.14 9.26 9.39
N ASN A 262 -16.57 8.00 9.33
CA ASN A 262 -16.87 7.21 10.53
C ASN A 262 -15.64 7.03 11.45
N ARG A 263 -14.41 7.12 10.90
CA ARG A 263 -13.16 7.13 11.68
C ARG A 263 -12.90 8.47 12.39
N ARG A 264 -13.50 9.58 11.96
CA ARG A 264 -13.36 10.86 12.68
C ARG A 264 -14.13 10.78 13.99
N ALA A 265 -13.41 10.64 15.09
CA ALA A 265 -14.01 10.39 16.39
C ALA A 265 -14.74 11.61 16.97
N ALA A 266 -14.25 12.82 16.73
CA ALA A 266 -14.86 14.05 17.25
C ALA A 266 -14.36 15.31 16.54
N PHE A 267 -15.15 16.37 16.59
CA PHE A 267 -14.78 17.70 16.11
C PHE A 267 -15.46 18.79 16.94
N SER A 268 -14.84 19.97 17.04
CA SER A 268 -15.41 21.12 17.76
C SER A 268 -16.56 21.77 16.97
N SER A 269 -17.49 22.39 17.68
CA SER A 269 -18.60 23.17 17.08
C SER A 269 -18.13 24.48 16.44
N ARG A 270 -17.11 25.13 17.03
CA ARG A 270 -16.48 26.34 16.50
C ARG A 270 -15.74 26.07 15.19
N ARG A 271 -15.77 27.05 14.29
CA ARG A 271 -15.10 27.06 12.99
C ARG A 271 -13.80 27.88 13.07
N GLY A 272 -12.72 27.36 12.51
CA GLY A 272 -11.42 28.02 12.38
C GLY A 272 -11.36 28.95 11.17
N ILE A 273 -10.19 29.51 10.90
CA ILE A 273 -9.94 30.41 9.75
C ILE A 273 -10.23 29.70 8.42
N ASP A 274 -9.99 28.40 8.38
CA ASP A 274 -10.24 27.56 7.21
C ASP A 274 -11.70 27.11 7.08
N ASP A 275 -12.58 27.59 7.95
CA ASP A 275 -13.99 27.24 8.06
C ASP A 275 -14.21 25.72 8.24
N GLN A 276 -13.22 25.04 8.81
CA GLN A 276 -13.36 23.69 9.37
C GLN A 276 -13.45 23.78 10.90
N ALA A 277 -13.78 22.68 11.58
CA ALA A 277 -13.83 22.68 13.04
C ALA A 277 -12.46 23.05 13.63
N VAL A 278 -12.42 23.99 14.58
CA VAL A 278 -11.21 24.49 15.25
C VAL A 278 -10.34 23.35 15.78
N VAL A 279 -10.94 22.29 16.32
CA VAL A 279 -10.27 21.05 16.73
C VAL A 279 -10.94 19.87 16.01
N ILE A 280 -10.13 19.01 15.41
CA ILE A 280 -10.56 17.75 14.78
C ILE A 280 -9.75 16.63 15.39
N VAL A 281 -10.42 15.60 15.88
CA VAL A 281 -9.81 14.34 16.32
C VAL A 281 -9.80 13.39 15.12
N ASP A 282 -8.61 13.05 14.65
CA ASP A 282 -8.42 12.18 13.49
C ASP A 282 -8.51 10.71 13.89
N ARG A 283 -7.90 10.33 15.02
CA ARG A 283 -7.89 8.95 15.53
C ARG A 283 -7.49 8.85 17.00
N GLY A 284 -7.82 7.72 17.61
CA GLY A 284 -7.37 7.28 18.92
C GLY A 284 -6.83 5.86 18.81
N LEU A 285 -5.69 5.60 19.42
CA LEU A 285 -5.01 4.30 19.40
C LEU A 285 -4.60 3.94 20.81
N ARG A 286 -4.74 2.67 21.19
CA ARG A 286 -4.17 2.19 22.44
C ARG A 286 -2.66 1.99 22.29
N VAL A 287 -1.87 2.60 23.16
CA VAL A 287 -0.41 2.44 23.22
C VAL A 287 -0.02 2.07 24.65
N GLY A 288 0.07 0.77 24.91
CA GLY A 288 0.33 0.23 26.24
C GLY A 288 -0.80 0.56 27.22
N ALA A 289 -0.49 1.32 28.26
CA ALA A 289 -1.42 1.77 29.30
C ALA A 289 -1.99 3.17 29.06
N LYS A 290 -1.81 3.73 27.86
CA LYS A 290 -2.31 5.07 27.48
C LYS A 290 -3.11 5.03 26.19
N TRP A 291 -4.07 5.94 26.06
CA TRP A 291 -4.63 6.35 24.77
C TRP A 291 -3.71 7.36 24.10
N ARG A 292 -3.39 7.11 22.83
CA ARG A 292 -2.75 8.06 21.93
C ARG A 292 -3.81 8.63 21.00
N ILE A 293 -4.20 9.87 21.25
CA ILE A 293 -5.18 10.60 20.43
C ILE A 293 -4.42 11.54 19.51
N GLU A 294 -4.78 11.55 18.23
CA GLU A 294 -4.16 12.41 17.23
C GLU A 294 -5.21 13.24 16.51
N GLY A 295 -4.83 14.43 16.10
CA GLY A 295 -5.73 15.31 15.38
C GLY A 295 -5.06 16.53 14.77
N SER A 296 -5.90 17.47 14.34
CA SER A 296 -5.47 18.79 13.87
C SER A 296 -6.22 19.90 14.59
N CYS A 297 -5.57 21.05 14.74
CA CYS A 297 -6.19 22.25 15.29
C CYS A 297 -5.81 23.49 14.50
N ASP A 298 -6.66 24.52 14.54
CA ASP A 298 -6.38 25.83 13.97
C ASP A 298 -5.13 26.45 14.62
N GLN A 299 -4.27 27.09 13.83
CA GLN A 299 -3.01 27.69 14.30
C GLN A 299 -3.22 28.75 15.39
N LEU A 300 -4.34 29.47 15.37
CA LEU A 300 -4.67 30.46 16.39
C LEU A 300 -5.00 29.81 17.72
N VAL A 301 -5.42 28.54 17.70
CA VAL A 301 -5.84 27.79 18.88
C VAL A 301 -4.76 26.84 19.36
N ALA A 302 -3.80 26.49 18.50
CA ALA A 302 -2.71 25.60 18.85
C ALA A 302 -1.97 25.99 20.16
N GLY A 303 -1.64 27.27 20.36
CA GLY A 303 -0.96 27.70 21.59
C GLY A 303 -1.83 27.68 22.87
N ARG A 304 -3.14 27.44 22.71
CA ARG A 304 -4.18 27.61 23.73
C ARG A 304 -4.99 26.33 23.95
N LEU A 305 -4.70 25.28 23.17
CA LEU A 305 -5.36 23.99 23.23
C LEU A 305 -4.90 23.27 24.49
N ALA A 306 -5.84 22.91 25.36
CA ALA A 306 -5.60 22.00 26.46
C ALA A 306 -6.57 20.83 26.42
N ILE A 307 -6.11 19.70 26.93
CA ILE A 307 -6.88 18.45 26.99
C ILE A 307 -7.13 18.13 28.46
N ILE A 308 -8.40 18.01 28.79
CA ILE A 308 -8.86 17.80 30.15
C ILE A 308 -9.47 16.40 30.23
N GLY A 309 -8.82 15.51 30.98
CA GLY A 309 -9.42 14.25 31.41
C GLY A 309 -10.51 14.49 32.47
N GLN A 310 -11.41 13.54 32.62
CA GLN A 310 -12.47 13.58 33.63
C GLN A 310 -11.92 13.59 35.06
N VAL A 311 -10.72 13.03 35.27
CA VAL A 311 -10.01 13.05 36.57
C VAL A 311 -9.23 14.36 36.79
N GLY A 312 -9.30 15.32 35.85
CA GLY A 312 -8.68 16.64 35.97
C GLY A 312 -7.15 16.63 35.85
N ALA A 313 -6.53 15.49 35.55
CA ALA A 313 -5.12 15.41 35.25
C ALA A 313 -4.86 16.00 33.84
N PRO A 314 -3.97 17.00 33.70
CA PRO A 314 -3.62 17.51 32.38
C PRO A 314 -2.96 16.40 31.57
N ALA A 315 -3.51 16.13 30.38
CA ALA A 315 -2.93 15.17 29.47
C ALA A 315 -1.64 15.73 28.84
N GLU A 316 -0.71 14.84 28.51
CA GLU A 316 0.50 15.23 27.78
C GLU A 316 0.11 15.53 26.33
N LEU A 317 0.05 16.81 25.98
CA LEU A 317 -0.27 17.29 24.65
C LEU A 317 1.00 17.79 23.95
N THR A 318 1.33 17.14 22.85
CA THR A 318 2.37 17.59 21.93
C THR A 318 1.74 18.18 20.69
N ILE A 319 2.06 19.44 20.39
CA ILE A 319 1.64 20.10 19.16
C ILE A 319 2.85 20.23 18.25
N GLN A 320 2.72 19.77 17.02
CA GLN A 320 3.81 19.85 16.06
C GLN A 320 4.11 21.32 15.73
N ALA A 321 5.40 21.67 15.70
CA ALA A 321 5.84 23.03 15.41
C ALA A 321 5.52 23.48 13.97
N ALA A 322 5.47 22.52 13.03
CA ALA A 322 5.13 22.80 11.65
C ALA A 322 3.67 23.25 11.52
N VAL A 323 3.49 24.45 10.95
CA VAL A 323 2.18 24.94 10.52
C VAL A 323 2.00 24.54 9.07
N LEU A 324 0.89 23.84 8.79
CA LEU A 324 0.50 23.45 7.44
C LEU A 324 -0.83 24.14 7.14
N ASN A 325 -0.78 25.19 6.31
CA ASN A 325 -1.95 25.95 5.85
C ASN A 325 -2.90 26.40 6.96
N GLY A 326 -2.34 27.00 8.00
CA GLY A 326 -3.12 27.54 9.12
C GLY A 326 -3.57 26.50 10.14
N ARG A 327 -3.12 25.24 10.04
CA ARG A 327 -3.35 24.20 11.05
C ARG A 327 -2.05 23.61 11.59
N ARG A 328 -2.13 23.06 12.81
CA ARG A 328 -1.08 22.24 13.43
C ARG A 328 -1.62 20.86 13.77
N LYS A 329 -0.80 19.84 13.53
CA LYS A 329 -1.09 18.49 14.04
C LYS A 329 -0.79 18.44 15.54
N TRP A 330 -1.59 17.68 16.26
CA TRP A 330 -1.39 17.47 17.69
C TRP A 330 -1.53 15.99 18.03
N VAL A 331 -0.83 15.58 19.09
CA VAL A 331 -0.85 14.23 19.64
C VAL A 331 -0.99 14.36 21.15
N ALA A 332 -1.93 13.63 21.72
CA ALA A 332 -2.18 13.58 23.15
C ALA A 332 -1.98 12.17 23.69
N LEU A 333 -1.33 12.05 24.84
CA LEU A 333 -1.23 10.81 25.59
C LEU A 333 -2.04 10.92 26.88
N ILE A 334 -3.03 10.05 27.02
CA ILE A 334 -4.05 10.10 28.07
C ILE A 334 -4.12 8.73 28.77
N SER A 335 -4.44 8.70 30.06
CA SER A 335 -4.63 7.43 30.77
C SER A 335 -5.76 6.61 30.15
N LEU A 336 -5.63 5.28 30.13
CA LEU A 336 -6.72 4.37 29.72
C LEU A 336 -7.94 4.45 30.65
N GLU A 337 -7.75 4.91 31.88
CA GLU A 337 -8.79 5.06 32.90
C GLU A 337 -9.71 6.26 32.64
N GLU A 338 -9.35 7.13 31.69
CA GLU A 338 -10.16 8.29 31.34
C GLU A 338 -11.34 7.84 30.46
N GLU A 339 -12.54 7.90 31.01
CA GLU A 339 -13.79 7.67 30.28
C GLU A 339 -14.18 8.87 29.41
N ARG A 340 -13.69 10.07 29.76
CA ARG A 340 -13.97 11.30 29.03
C ARG A 340 -12.76 12.22 28.95
N VAL A 341 -12.58 12.82 27.78
CA VAL A 341 -11.54 13.75 27.37
C VAL A 341 -12.25 14.91 26.69
N GLY A 342 -12.11 16.10 27.27
CA GLY A 342 -12.54 17.36 26.69
C GLY A 342 -11.37 18.10 26.09
N PHE A 343 -11.67 19.01 25.15
CA PHE A 343 -10.73 20.00 24.66
C PHE A 343 -11.22 21.37 25.10
N THR A 344 -10.32 22.20 25.63
CA THR A 344 -10.60 23.61 25.93
C THR A 344 -9.62 24.50 25.17
N VAL A 345 -10.10 25.70 24.87
CA VAL A 345 -9.31 26.80 24.32
C VAL A 345 -9.48 27.95 25.30
N ASP A 346 -8.40 28.42 25.92
CA ASP A 346 -8.42 29.54 26.89
C ASP A 346 -9.32 29.36 28.11
N SER A 347 -9.38 28.16 28.69
CA SER A 347 -10.13 27.85 29.93
C SER A 347 -11.65 28.07 29.86
N GLU A 348 -12.22 28.40 28.69
CA GLU A 348 -13.64 28.22 28.41
C GLU A 348 -13.88 26.80 27.88
N PRO A 349 -14.80 26.02 28.47
CA PRO A 349 -15.17 24.73 27.91
C PRO A 349 -15.94 24.97 26.60
N ASP A 350 -15.26 24.79 25.47
CA ASP A 350 -15.83 24.97 24.11
C ASP A 350 -16.82 23.85 23.70
N PHE A 351 -17.09 22.90 24.59
CA PHE A 351 -18.10 21.86 24.42
C PHE A 351 -19.34 22.17 25.26
N GLU A 352 -20.38 22.72 24.63
CA GLU A 352 -21.72 22.63 25.19
C GLU A 352 -22.14 21.16 25.25
N SER A 353 -22.19 20.63 26.46
CA SER A 353 -22.77 19.34 26.82
C SER A 353 -24.30 19.40 26.73
N GLY A 354 -24.82 19.68 25.54
CA GLY A 354 -26.24 19.70 25.21
C GLY A 354 -26.62 18.49 24.37
N GLY A 355 -26.41 17.29 24.91
CA GLY A 355 -26.75 16.03 24.24
C GLY A 355 -26.39 14.86 25.12
N THR A 356 -27.40 14.18 25.65
CA THR A 356 -27.31 12.91 26.37
C THR A 356 -26.27 11.97 25.76
N ALA A 357 -25.40 11.45 26.64
CA ALA A 357 -24.41 10.38 26.43
C ALA A 357 -24.20 9.94 24.97
N SER A 358 -23.14 10.43 24.32
CA SER A 358 -22.61 9.78 23.13
C SER A 358 -21.18 9.29 23.37
N PRO A 359 -20.86 8.01 23.11
CA PRO A 359 -19.80 7.30 23.79
C PRO A 359 -18.59 7.14 22.86
N TRP A 360 -17.78 8.17 22.73
CA TRP A 360 -16.63 8.11 21.81
C TRP A 360 -15.53 7.15 22.29
N LEU A 361 -15.47 6.80 23.58
CA LEU A 361 -14.65 5.67 24.05
C LEU A 361 -15.21 4.29 23.66
N ASN A 362 -16.55 4.12 23.57
CA ASN A 362 -17.12 2.86 23.09
C ASN A 362 -16.88 2.66 21.59
N ALA A 363 -16.77 3.74 20.80
CA ALA A 363 -16.39 3.65 19.38
C ALA A 363 -14.96 3.15 19.19
N PHE A 364 -14.03 3.43 20.12
CA PHE A 364 -12.68 2.88 20.10
C PHE A 364 -12.60 1.44 20.62
N MET A 365 -13.48 1.03 21.53
CA MET A 365 -13.52 -0.34 22.06
C MET A 365 -14.17 -1.38 21.12
N GLN A 366 -14.83 -0.96 20.04
CA GLN A 366 -15.41 -1.86 19.04
C GLN A 366 -14.51 -2.09 17.81
N ALA A 367 -13.35 -1.43 17.73
CA ALA A 367 -12.46 -1.46 16.56
C ALA A 367 -11.23 -2.39 16.70
N ASP A 368 -11.15 -3.18 17.77
CA ASP A 368 -10.12 -4.22 17.99
C ASP A 368 -10.69 -5.63 17.86
#